data_AF-A0AAD5KBJ7-F1
#
_entry.id   AF-A0AAD5KBJ7-F1
#
_cell.length_a   1.000
_cell.length_b   1.000
_cell.length_c   1.000
_cell.angle_alpha   90.00
_cell.angle_beta   90.00
_cell.angle_gamma   90.00
#
_symmetry.space_group_name_H-M   'P 1'
#
loop_
_entity.id
_entity.type
_entity.pdbx_description
1 polymer ?
#
loop_
_entity_poly.entity_id
_entity_poly.type
_entity_poly.pdbx_seq_one_letter_code
_entity_poly.pdbx_strand_id
1 'polypeptide(L)'
;MTSTISIPIASPSDDQKFLDPLPNEIIQTIVSYLTRSDCMQYMRVCRSWYDTVPQYFKEHWSSLKLLRHDVYSSNNLWLRCIDGGSHIKQVAFEWFHKQHEIDRIMKLLFVKDCQNIEALGIRVSLLFVFFPTLHLSQKTHILCITYI
;
A
#
# COMPACT_ATOMS: atom_id res chain seq x y z
N MET A 1 11.15 -61.55 -16.75
CA MET A 1 12.17 -61.02 -15.83
C MET A 1 12.11 -59.50 -15.92
N THR A 2 11.34 -58.86 -15.05
CA THR A 2 11.19 -57.40 -14.98
C THR A 2 11.66 -56.95 -13.61
N SER A 3 12.92 -56.53 -13.54
CA SER A 3 13.52 -55.99 -12.32
C SER A 3 12.89 -54.62 -12.03
N THR A 4 12.15 -54.54 -10.93
CA THR A 4 11.56 -53.29 -10.45
C THR A 4 12.65 -52.53 -9.72
N ILE A 5 13.08 -51.40 -10.29
CA ILE A 5 14.06 -50.50 -9.67
C ILE A 5 13.31 -49.66 -8.63
N SER A 6 13.51 -49.99 -7.36
CA SER A 6 13.01 -49.21 -6.23
C SER A 6 13.82 -47.92 -6.10
N ILE A 7 13.22 -46.78 -6.45
CA ILE A 7 13.80 -45.46 -6.20
C ILE A 7 13.77 -45.21 -4.69
N PRO A 8 14.89 -44.84 -4.04
CA PRO A 8 14.87 -44.47 -2.63
C PRO A 8 14.09 -43.16 -2.49
N ILE A 9 12.99 -43.20 -1.75
CA ILE A 9 12.28 -42.00 -1.31
C ILE A 9 13.23 -41.28 -0.37
N ALA A 10 13.77 -40.14 -0.82
CA ALA A 10 14.62 -39.29 0.01
C ALA A 10 13.86 -38.90 1.28
N SER A 11 14.50 -39.12 2.43
CA SER A 11 14.08 -38.58 3.73
C SER A 11 13.85 -37.08 3.60
N PRO A 12 12.79 -36.50 4.18
CA PRO A 12 12.62 -35.05 4.22
C PRO A 12 13.88 -34.45 4.86
N SER A 13 14.64 -33.73 4.05
CA SER A 13 15.90 -33.11 4.40
C SER A 13 15.69 -32.03 5.45
N ASP A 14 16.71 -31.79 6.28
CA ASP A 14 16.83 -30.76 7.31
C ASP A 14 16.57 -29.30 6.84
N ASP A 15 16.16 -29.08 5.58
CA ASP A 15 15.81 -27.78 5.00
C ASP A 15 14.54 -27.16 5.61
N GLN A 16 13.79 -27.94 6.42
CA GLN A 16 12.59 -27.48 7.12
C GLN A 16 12.88 -26.71 8.43
N LYS A 17 14.14 -26.59 8.86
CA LYS A 17 14.53 -25.86 10.09
C LYS A 17 14.65 -24.34 9.89
N PHE A 18 14.53 -23.83 8.67
CA PHE A 18 14.63 -22.39 8.38
C PHE A 18 13.35 -21.59 8.72
N LEU A 19 12.32 -22.24 9.26
CA LEU A 19 11.02 -21.62 9.52
C LEU A 19 10.62 -21.68 11.00
N ASP A 20 11.58 -21.63 11.91
CA ASP A 20 11.22 -21.04 13.20
C ASP A 20 10.77 -19.60 12.92
N PRO A 21 9.51 -19.24 13.19
CA PRO A 21 9.02 -17.91 12.89
C PRO A 21 9.87 -16.92 13.67
N LEU A 22 10.52 -16.01 12.96
CA LEU A 22 11.24 -14.91 13.58
C LEU A 22 10.30 -14.21 14.58
N PRO A 23 10.77 -13.84 15.78
CA PRO A 23 9.98 -13.06 16.71
C PRO A 23 9.44 -11.80 16.02
N ASN A 24 8.19 -11.43 16.35
CA ASN A 24 7.50 -10.31 15.72
C ASN A 24 8.31 -9.01 15.82
N GLU A 25 9.08 -8.82 16.89
CA GLU A 25 9.92 -7.67 17.14
C GLU A 25 11.07 -7.55 16.12
N ILE A 26 11.64 -8.70 15.72
CA ILE A 26 12.68 -8.74 14.69
C ILE A 26 12.09 -8.44 13.32
N ILE A 27 10.92 -9.01 13.03
CA ILE A 27 10.19 -8.71 11.79
C ILE A 27 9.90 -7.22 11.72
N GLN A 28 9.33 -6.63 12.77
CA GLN A 28 9.08 -5.18 12.90
C GLN A 28 10.32 -4.35 12.62
N THR A 29 11.46 -4.75 13.18
CA THR A 29 12.73 -4.04 13.00
C THR A 29 13.18 -4.08 11.54
N ILE A 30 13.22 -5.25 10.90
CA ILE A 30 13.58 -5.39 9.48
C ILE A 30 12.65 -4.54 8.60
N VAL A 31 11.36 -4.67 8.87
CA VAL A 31 10.25 -4.00 8.20
C VAL A 31 10.39 -2.48 8.33
N SER A 32 10.78 -1.95 9.50
CA SER A 32 10.98 -0.51 9.71
C SER A 32 12.04 0.15 8.82
N TYR A 33 12.98 -0.64 8.27
CA TYR A 33 13.99 -0.14 7.32
C TYR A 33 13.55 -0.19 5.86
N LEU A 34 12.39 -0.78 5.57
CA LEU A 34 11.89 -0.93 4.20
C LEU A 34 11.26 0.36 3.70
N THR A 35 11.55 0.72 2.45
CA THR A 35 10.81 1.77 1.77
C THR A 35 9.39 1.28 1.46
N ARG A 36 8.45 2.19 1.21
CA ARG A 36 7.08 1.83 0.79
C ARG A 36 7.06 0.86 -0.39
N SER A 37 7.95 1.05 -1.37
CA SER A 37 8.06 0.17 -2.52
C SER A 37 8.45 -1.25 -2.09
N ASP A 38 9.43 -1.36 -1.20
CA ASP A 38 9.89 -2.64 -0.67
C ASP A 38 8.82 -3.31 0.18
N CYS A 39 8.03 -2.55 0.97
CA CYS A 39 6.86 -3.07 1.69
C CYS A 39 5.85 -3.72 0.75
N MET A 40 5.60 -3.10 -0.41
CA MET A 40 4.66 -3.62 -1.40
C MET A 40 5.15 -4.92 -2.03
N GLN A 41 6.47 -5.07 -2.21
CA GLN A 41 7.08 -6.33 -2.65
C GLN A 41 7.07 -7.38 -1.54
N TYR A 42 7.36 -6.97 -0.30
CA TYR A 42 7.32 -7.82 0.89
C TYR A 42 5.95 -8.48 1.07
N MET A 43 4.86 -7.72 0.91
CA MET A 43 3.49 -8.24 0.94
C MET A 43 3.17 -9.28 -0.13
N ARG A 44 3.98 -9.42 -1.18
CA ARG A 44 3.78 -10.40 -2.26
C ARG A 44 4.49 -11.73 -2.02
N VAL A 45 5.38 -11.80 -1.03
CA VAL A 45 6.21 -13.00 -0.78
C VAL A 45 5.36 -14.17 -0.33
N CYS A 46 4.58 -14.01 0.74
CA CYS A 46 3.68 -15.05 1.24
C CYS A 46 2.53 -14.44 2.05
N ARG A 47 1.51 -15.27 2.34
CA ARG A 47 0.32 -14.83 3.07
C ARG A 47 0.61 -14.36 4.50
N SER A 48 1.55 -15.03 5.19
CA SER A 48 1.96 -14.64 6.55
C SER A 48 2.50 -13.20 6.56
N TRP A 49 3.36 -12.86 5.60
CA TRP A 49 3.94 -11.53 5.47
C TRP A 49 2.90 -10.47 5.06
N TYR A 50 1.92 -10.87 4.24
CA TYR A 50 0.81 -10.01 3.87
C TYR A 50 -0.04 -9.56 5.09
N ASP A 51 -0.19 -10.43 6.09
CA ASP A 51 -1.04 -10.16 7.26
C ASP A 51 -0.32 -9.35 8.36
N THR A 52 1.02 -9.36 8.41
CA THR A 52 1.81 -8.66 9.46
C THR A 52 2.11 -7.20 9.13
N VAL A 53 2.27 -6.85 7.86
CA VAL A 53 2.70 -5.53 7.38
C VAL A 53 1.83 -4.36 7.89
N PRO A 54 0.49 -4.37 7.79
CA PRO A 54 -0.32 -3.17 8.04
C PRO A 54 -0.19 -2.57 9.45
N GLN A 55 0.22 -3.38 10.44
CA GLN A 55 0.34 -2.92 11.83
C GLN A 55 1.60 -2.10 12.07
N TYR A 56 2.67 -2.37 11.33
CA TYR A 56 4.02 -1.87 11.64
C TYR A 56 4.46 -0.68 10.78
N PHE A 57 3.68 -0.33 9.75
CA PHE A 57 4.04 0.71 8.79
C PHE A 57 3.20 1.99 8.87
N LYS A 58 2.36 2.15 9.88
CA LYS A 58 1.44 3.30 9.96
C LYS A 58 2.16 4.65 9.76
N GLU A 59 3.39 4.80 10.26
CA GLU A 59 4.18 6.02 10.07
C GLU A 59 4.62 6.22 8.60
N HIS A 60 5.05 5.17 7.92
CA HIS A 60 5.49 5.19 6.50
C HIS A 60 4.32 5.46 5.53
N TRP A 61 3.10 5.17 5.96
CA TRP A 61 1.86 5.41 5.21
C TRP A 61 1.19 6.74 5.57
N SER A 62 1.73 7.51 6.51
CA SER A 62 1.17 8.82 6.88
C SER A 62 1.07 9.81 5.71
N SER A 63 1.89 9.66 4.68
CA SER A 63 1.81 10.42 3.43
C SER A 63 1.57 9.50 2.24
N LEU A 64 0.33 9.41 1.78
CA LEU A 64 -0.08 8.54 0.68
C LEU A 64 0.06 9.25 -0.66
N LYS A 65 1.00 8.80 -1.48
CA LYS A 65 1.14 9.26 -2.87
C LYS A 65 0.54 8.21 -3.80
N LEU A 66 -0.53 8.57 -4.47
CA LEU A 66 -1.28 7.72 -5.38
C LEU A 66 -0.97 8.11 -6.82
N LEU A 67 -0.39 7.17 -7.56
CA LEU A 67 -0.24 7.27 -8.99
C LEU A 67 -1.44 6.58 -9.64
N ARG A 68 -1.92 7.10 -10.77
CA ARG A 68 -3.05 6.52 -11.50
C ARG A 68 -2.89 5.01 -11.75
N HIS A 69 -1.70 4.55 -12.13
CA HIS A 69 -1.46 3.13 -12.39
C HIS A 69 -1.50 2.26 -11.14
N ASP A 70 -1.13 2.78 -9.97
CA ASP A 70 -1.17 2.04 -8.70
C ASP A 70 -2.61 1.77 -8.25
N VAL A 71 -3.50 2.74 -8.48
CA VAL A 71 -4.91 2.64 -8.10
C VAL A 71 -5.68 1.67 -9.00
N TYR A 72 -5.34 1.61 -10.29
CA TYR A 72 -6.01 0.73 -11.26
C TYR A 72 -5.29 -0.59 -11.48
N SER A 73 -4.17 -0.82 -10.79
CA SER A 73 -3.56 -2.14 -10.73
C SER A 73 -4.55 -3.15 -10.17
N SER A 74 -4.58 -4.36 -10.73
CA SER A 74 -5.38 -5.46 -10.20
C SER A 74 -5.01 -5.80 -8.75
N ASN A 75 -3.81 -5.43 -8.33
CA ASN A 75 -3.27 -5.72 -7.02
C ASN A 75 -3.38 -4.51 -6.08
N ASN A 76 -4.58 -4.31 -5.52
CA ASN A 76 -4.94 -3.22 -4.60
C ASN A 76 -4.30 -3.34 -3.20
N LEU A 77 -3.03 -3.76 -3.11
CA LEU A 77 -2.33 -4.02 -1.84
C LEU A 77 -2.31 -2.78 -0.93
N TRP A 78 -2.20 -1.59 -1.52
CA TRP A 78 -2.20 -0.33 -0.77
C TRP A 78 -3.47 -0.12 0.06
N LEU A 79 -4.61 -0.72 -0.33
CA LEU A 79 -5.85 -0.66 0.44
C LEU A 79 -5.76 -1.31 1.81
N ARG A 80 -4.85 -2.27 1.99
CA ARG A 80 -4.57 -2.90 3.29
C ARG A 80 -3.75 -1.99 4.17
N CYS A 81 -2.83 -1.23 3.58
CA CYS A 81 -1.95 -0.35 4.32
C CYS A 81 -2.68 0.88 4.88
N ILE A 82 -3.82 1.25 4.30
CA ILE A 82 -4.65 2.36 4.77
C ILE A 82 -5.82 1.91 5.68
N ASP A 83 -5.89 0.63 6.06
CA ASP A 83 -7.00 0.13 6.85
C ASP A 83 -7.03 0.78 8.24
N GLY A 84 -8.21 1.29 8.63
CA GLY A 84 -8.39 2.08 9.85
C GLY A 84 -7.79 3.49 9.82
N GLY A 85 -7.30 3.96 8.65
CA GLY A 85 -7.18 5.32 8.11
C GLY A 85 -6.62 6.50 8.94
N SER A 86 -6.71 6.46 10.26
CA SER A 86 -6.33 7.48 11.24
C SER A 86 -4.88 7.97 11.15
N HIS A 87 -3.98 7.15 10.60
CA HIS A 87 -2.57 7.48 10.44
C HIS A 87 -2.29 8.28 9.16
N ILE A 88 -3.21 8.29 8.19
CA ILE A 88 -3.07 9.01 6.92
C ILE A 88 -3.31 10.50 7.17
N LYS A 89 -2.24 11.30 6.99
CA LYS A 89 -2.26 12.76 7.17
C LYS A 89 -2.16 13.51 5.86
N GLN A 90 -1.50 12.93 4.86
CA GLN A 90 -1.27 13.59 3.59
C GLN A 90 -1.69 12.66 2.45
N VAL A 91 -2.38 13.19 1.45
CA VAL A 91 -2.74 12.45 0.25
C VAL A 91 -2.33 13.27 -0.97
N ALA A 92 -1.59 12.67 -1.89
CA ALA A 92 -1.19 13.28 -3.14
C ALA A 92 -1.68 12.43 -4.32
N PHE A 93 -2.48 13.04 -5.19
CA PHE A 93 -2.92 12.45 -6.45
C PHE A 93 -1.99 12.89 -7.57
N GLU A 94 -1.33 11.96 -8.26
CA GLU A 94 -0.51 12.30 -9.43
C GLU A 94 -1.00 11.58 -10.69
N TRP A 95 -0.97 12.33 -11.80
CA TRP A 95 -1.30 11.82 -13.14
C TRP A 95 -2.75 11.37 -13.29
N PHE A 96 -3.65 11.97 -12.51
CA PHE A 96 -5.10 11.84 -12.68
C PHE A 96 -5.58 12.85 -13.72
N HIS A 97 -6.36 12.38 -14.68
CA HIS A 97 -6.85 13.23 -15.78
C HIS A 97 -8.32 13.59 -15.62
N LYS A 98 -9.08 12.83 -14.81
CA LYS A 98 -10.52 13.02 -14.67
C LYS A 98 -10.90 13.17 -13.21
N GLN A 99 -11.70 14.18 -12.90
CA GLN A 99 -12.17 14.46 -11.53
C GLN A 99 -12.83 13.24 -10.87
N HIS A 100 -13.64 12.49 -11.63
CA HIS A 100 -14.33 11.32 -11.09
C HIS A 100 -13.39 10.20 -10.62
N GLU A 101 -12.16 10.14 -11.13
CA GLU A 101 -11.15 9.18 -10.65
C GLU A 101 -10.72 9.57 -9.22
N ILE A 102 -10.46 10.87 -9.00
CA ILE A 102 -10.13 11.43 -7.67
C ILE A 102 -11.32 11.25 -6.73
N ASP A 103 -12.53 11.61 -7.13
CA ASP A 103 -13.73 11.49 -6.29
C ASP A 103 -13.97 10.05 -5.84
N ARG A 104 -13.74 9.07 -6.73
CA ARG A 104 -13.85 7.65 -6.40
C ARG A 104 -12.85 7.25 -5.32
N ILE A 105 -11.61 7.72 -5.40
CA ILE A 105 -10.59 7.41 -4.40
C ILE A 105 -10.87 8.14 -3.09
N MET A 106 -11.32 9.40 -3.14
CA MET A 106 -11.72 10.13 -1.94
C MET A 106 -12.86 9.42 -1.19
N LYS A 107 -13.86 8.90 -1.92
CA LYS A 107 -14.90 8.04 -1.32
C LYS A 107 -14.31 6.78 -0.69
N LEU A 108 -13.32 6.17 -1.32
CA LEU A 108 -12.66 4.98 -0.79
C LEU A 108 -11.86 5.29 0.48
N LEU A 109 -11.12 6.40 0.51
CA LEU A 109 -10.42 6.89 1.71
C LEU A 109 -11.41 7.17 2.85
N PHE A 110 -12.57 7.75 2.54
CA PHE A 110 -13.63 7.96 3.52
C PHE A 110 -14.16 6.63 4.09
N VAL A 111 -14.44 5.64 3.24
CA VAL A 111 -14.85 4.28 3.67
C VAL A 111 -13.78 3.59 4.51
N LYS A 112 -12.50 3.94 4.31
CA LYS A 112 -11.35 3.42 5.06
C LYS A 112 -11.02 4.18 6.34
N ASP A 113 -11.89 5.10 6.75
CA ASP A 113 -11.74 5.91 7.96
C ASP A 113 -10.52 6.84 7.94
N CYS A 114 -10.10 7.28 6.74
CA CYS A 114 -9.02 8.26 6.57
C CYS A 114 -9.54 9.70 6.82
N GLN A 115 -9.93 9.99 8.06
CA GLN A 115 -10.56 11.29 8.42
C GLN A 115 -9.54 12.39 8.77
N ASN A 116 -8.30 12.02 9.09
CA ASN A 116 -7.26 12.93 9.60
C ASN A 116 -6.38 13.53 8.49
N ILE A 117 -6.92 13.74 7.28
CA ILE A 117 -6.15 14.27 6.16
C ILE A 117 -5.96 15.79 6.35
N GLU A 118 -4.72 16.16 6.68
CA GLU A 118 -4.25 17.52 6.92
C GLU A 118 -3.83 18.20 5.60
N ALA A 119 -3.23 17.44 4.68
CA ALA A 119 -2.74 17.96 3.39
C ALA A 119 -3.29 17.14 2.22
N LEU A 120 -3.86 17.84 1.23
CA LEU A 120 -4.30 17.24 -0.02
C LEU A 120 -3.56 17.89 -1.19
N GLY A 121 -2.76 17.10 -1.89
CA GLY A 121 -2.07 17.47 -3.11
C GLY A 121 -2.76 16.90 -4.34
N ILE A 122 -3.00 17.73 -5.34
CA ILE A 122 -3.46 17.25 -6.66
C ILE A 122 -2.48 17.75 -7.71
N ARG A 123 -1.82 16.81 -8.39
CA ARG A 123 -0.91 17.06 -9.49
C ARG A 123 -1.59 16.61 -10.79
N VAL A 124 -2.24 17.56 -11.44
CA VAL A 124 -2.88 17.40 -12.74
C VAL A 124 -1.89 17.66 -13.87
N SER A 125 -2.05 16.94 -14.99
CA SER A 125 -1.48 17.36 -16.26
C SER A 125 -2.25 18.58 -16.77
N LEU A 126 -1.55 19.60 -17.30
CA LEU A 126 -2.03 20.93 -17.72
C LEU A 126 -3.29 21.00 -18.60
N LEU A 127 -3.82 19.88 -19.08
CA LEU A 127 -4.92 19.85 -20.04
C LEU A 127 -6.31 20.12 -19.44
N PHE A 128 -6.47 20.14 -18.11
CA PHE A 128 -7.78 20.31 -17.48
C PHE A 128 -7.71 21.15 -16.21
N VAL A 129 -8.18 22.41 -16.27
CA VAL A 129 -8.41 23.23 -15.07
C VAL A 129 -9.88 23.61 -15.02
N PHE A 130 -10.70 22.75 -14.40
CA PHE A 130 -11.99 23.11 -13.81
C PHE A 130 -12.21 22.16 -12.63
N PHE A 131 -12.03 22.67 -11.41
CA PHE A 131 -12.36 21.93 -10.19
C PHE A 131 -13.60 22.56 -9.54
N PRO A 132 -14.76 21.89 -9.54
CA PRO A 132 -15.81 22.23 -8.60
C PRO A 132 -15.35 21.86 -7.18
N THR A 133 -15.70 22.72 -6.23
CA THR A 133 -15.25 22.75 -4.84
C THR A 133 -15.40 21.39 -4.14
N LEU A 134 -14.28 20.73 -3.82
CA LEU A 134 -14.28 19.57 -2.92
C LEU A 134 -14.59 20.06 -1.50
N HIS A 135 -15.70 19.60 -0.94
CA HIS A 135 -16.14 19.96 0.42
C HIS A 135 -15.36 19.15 1.46
N LEU A 136 -14.11 19.53 1.71
CA LEU A 136 -13.26 18.96 2.77
C LEU A 136 -13.45 19.73 4.08
N SER A 137 -13.28 19.02 5.21
CA SER A 137 -13.40 19.57 6.57
C SER A 137 -12.47 20.77 6.80
N GLN A 138 -12.82 21.66 7.74
CA GLN A 138 -12.23 23.00 7.99
C GLN A 138 -10.71 23.06 8.25
N LYS A 139 -9.98 21.94 8.26
CA LYS A 139 -8.53 21.88 8.52
C LYS A 139 -7.68 21.35 7.35
N THR A 140 -8.28 20.96 6.23
CA THR A 140 -7.49 20.42 5.11
C THR A 140 -6.91 21.54 4.26
N HIS A 141 -5.59 21.65 4.23
CA HIS A 141 -4.90 22.53 3.28
C HIS A 141 -4.85 21.84 1.92
N ILE A 142 -5.55 22.42 0.93
CA ILE A 142 -5.50 21.95 -0.46
C ILE A 142 -4.36 22.68 -1.15
N LEU A 143 -3.33 21.92 -1.55
CA LEU A 143 -2.21 22.43 -2.33
C LEU A 143 -2.34 21.92 -3.78
N CYS A 144 -2.78 22.80 -4.67
CA CYS A 144 -2.73 22.53 -6.10
C CYS A 144 -1.37 22.97 -6.63
N ILE A 145 -0.51 22.01 -7.00
CA ILE A 145 0.76 22.31 -7.68
C ILE A 145 0.56 22.03 -9.17
N THR A 146 0.54 23.09 -9.96
CA THR A 146 0.55 23.04 -11.42
C THR A 146 2.00 23.22 -11.89
N TYR A 147 2.51 22.30 -12.71
CA TYR A 147 3.83 22.47 -13.37
C TYR A 147 3.62 22.94 -14.81
N ILE A 148 4.45 23.91 -15.23
CA ILE A 148 4.58 24.41 -16.61
C ILE A 148 5.48 23.47 -17.40
#